data_AF-A0A524KTK6-F1
#
_entry.id   AF-A0A524KTK6-F1
#
_cell.length_a   1.000
_cell.length_b   1.000
_cell.length_c   1.000
_cell.angle_alpha   90.00
_cell.angle_beta   90.00
_cell.angle_gamma   90.00
#
_symmetry.space_group_name_H-M   'P 1'
#
loop_
_entity.id
_entity.type
_entity.pdbx_description
1 polymer ?
#
loop_
_entity_poly.entity_id
_entity_poly.type
_entity_poly.pdbx_seq_one_letter_code
_entity_poly.pdbx_strand_id
1 'polypeptide(L)'
;MIDMSEVKTQAELARIKGISRARVTQMLNLLKLDSLIIQELEKLGDPLKSKIITERMLRPYVNKSPQEQKALLNILKTLFKV
;
A
#
# COMPACT_ATOMS: atom_id res chain seq x y z
N MET A 1 11.37 8.89 -1.65
CA MET A 1 11.13 8.98 -3.11
C MET A 1 12.16 8.10 -3.79
N ILE A 2 11.76 7.19 -4.69
CA ILE A 2 12.71 6.53 -5.58
C ILE A 2 13.09 7.61 -6.60
N ASP A 3 14.37 7.97 -6.67
CA ASP A 3 14.84 8.85 -7.74
C ASP A 3 14.49 8.20 -9.07
N MET A 4 13.72 8.89 -9.91
CA MET A 4 12.97 8.30 -11.04
C MET A 4 13.89 7.78 -12.18
N SER A 5 15.19 7.77 -11.98
CA SER A 5 16.23 7.45 -12.96
C SER A 5 16.99 6.14 -12.68
N GLU A 6 16.90 5.53 -11.50
CA GLU A 6 17.72 4.34 -11.18
C GLU A 6 17.12 3.03 -11.69
N VAL A 7 15.81 2.97 -11.91
CA VAL A 7 15.12 1.70 -12.22
C VAL A 7 14.01 1.90 -13.26
N LYS A 8 14.15 1.28 -14.43
CA LYS A 8 13.23 1.44 -15.57
C LYS A 8 12.08 0.43 -15.56
N THR A 9 12.22 -0.68 -14.83
CA THR A 9 11.22 -1.76 -14.84
C THR A 9 10.99 -2.40 -13.46
N GLN A 10 9.80 -2.98 -13.26
CA GLN A 10 9.50 -3.76 -12.05
C GLN A 10 10.43 -4.97 -11.88
N ALA A 11 10.92 -5.55 -12.98
CA ALA A 11 11.86 -6.67 -12.95
C ALA A 11 13.26 -6.24 -12.49
N GLU A 12 13.69 -5.05 -12.89
CA GLU A 12 14.94 -4.46 -12.43
C GLU A 12 14.86 -4.09 -10.94
N LEU A 13 13.75 -3.50 -10.50
CA LEU A 13 13.49 -3.24 -9.07
C LEU A 13 13.55 -4.53 -8.23
N ALA A 14 12.94 -5.60 -8.75
CA ALA A 14 12.93 -6.90 -8.11
C ALA A 14 14.34 -7.49 -7.94
N ARG A 15 15.17 -7.41 -8.99
CA ARG A 15 16.58 -7.86 -8.96
C ARG A 15 17.40 -7.07 -7.93
N ILE A 16 17.30 -5.74 -7.94
CA ILE A 16 18.03 -4.86 -7.01
C ILE A 16 17.65 -5.14 -5.56
N LYS A 17 16.36 -5.37 -5.30
CA LYS A 17 15.84 -5.62 -3.94
C LYS A 17 15.87 -7.10 -3.53
N GLY A 18 16.35 -8.01 -4.38
CA GLY A 18 16.43 -9.45 -4.07
C GLY A 18 15.07 -10.11 -3.84
N ILE A 19 14.01 -9.60 -4.44
CA ILE A 19 12.63 -10.12 -4.29
C ILE A 19 12.06 -10.53 -5.64
N SER A 20 10.94 -11.26 -5.62
CA SER A 20 10.27 -11.62 -6.87
C SER A 20 9.63 -10.40 -7.54
N ARG A 21 9.58 -10.41 -8.88
CA ARG A 21 8.81 -9.42 -9.66
C ARG A 21 7.36 -9.34 -9.19
N ALA A 22 6.75 -10.48 -8.86
CA ALA A 22 5.40 -10.54 -8.33
C ALA A 22 5.27 -9.73 -7.02
N ARG A 23 6.26 -9.81 -6.11
CA ARG A 23 6.25 -9.04 -4.86
C ARG A 23 6.31 -7.53 -5.13
N VAL A 24 7.11 -7.10 -6.09
CA VAL A 24 7.16 -5.69 -6.54
C VAL A 24 5.80 -5.24 -7.07
N THR A 25 5.20 -6.01 -7.98
CA THR A 25 3.88 -5.68 -8.54
C THR A 25 2.81 -5.57 -7.45
N GLN A 26 2.83 -6.46 -6.46
CA GLN A 26 1.88 -6.45 -5.34
C GLN A 26 2.01 -5.17 -4.51
N MET A 27 3.23 -4.76 -4.19
CA MET A 27 3.50 -3.52 -3.47
C MET A 27 3.05 -2.29 -4.27
N LEU A 28 3.43 -2.22 -5.54
CA LEU A 28 3.04 -1.09 -6.40
C LEU A 28 1.54 -1.00 -6.62
N ASN A 29 0.83 -2.14 -6.63
CA ASN A 29 -0.62 -2.14 -6.76
C ASN A 29 -1.34 -1.49 -5.57
N LEU A 30 -0.73 -1.46 -4.37
CA LEU A 30 -1.32 -0.74 -3.23
C LEU A 30 -1.39 0.77 -3.47
N LEU A 31 -0.51 1.32 -4.31
CA LEU A 31 -0.53 2.74 -4.67
C LEU A 31 -1.75 3.15 -5.51
N LYS A 32 -2.54 2.16 -5.96
CA LYS A 32 -3.81 2.39 -6.67
C LYS A 32 -5.02 2.48 -5.74
N LEU A 33 -4.83 2.30 -4.43
CA LEU A 33 -5.89 2.57 -3.45
C LEU A 33 -6.31 4.04 -3.52
N ASP A 34 -7.53 4.32 -3.09
CA ASP A 34 -8.03 5.67 -2.96
C ASP A 34 -7.06 6.54 -2.13
N SER A 35 -6.85 7.78 -2.58
CA SER A 35 -5.85 8.67 -1.98
C SER A 35 -6.14 8.97 -0.51
N LEU A 36 -7.41 9.00 -0.09
CA LEU A 36 -7.77 9.17 1.32
C LEU A 36 -7.34 7.97 2.16
N ILE A 37 -7.42 6.75 1.61
CA ILE A 37 -6.94 5.55 2.29
C ILE A 37 -5.43 5.62 2.46
N ILE A 38 -4.69 6.00 1.42
CA ILE A 38 -3.23 6.16 1.51
C ILE A 38 -2.86 7.19 2.57
N GLN A 39 -3.55 8.34 2.60
CA GLN A 39 -3.34 9.38 3.62
C GLN A 39 -3.60 8.87 5.05
N GLU A 40 -4.65 8.07 5.28
CA GLU A 40 -4.88 7.48 6.61
C GLU A 40 -3.81 6.44 6.97
N LEU A 41 -3.28 5.68 6.00
CA LEU A 41 -2.20 4.72 6.25
C LEU A 41 -0.88 5.41 6.60
N GLU A 42 -0.58 6.57 5.99
CA GLU A 42 0.62 7.36 6.29
C GLU A 42 0.64 7.87 7.75
N LYS A 43 -0.53 8.16 8.32
CA LYS A 43 -0.66 8.60 9.73
C LYS A 43 -0.26 7.52 10.74
N LEU A 44 -0.15 6.25 10.32
CA LEU A 44 0.30 5.17 11.19
C LEU A 44 1.80 5.25 11.54
N GLY A 45 2.55 6.03 10.75
CA GLY A 45 3.98 6.20 10.89
C GLY A 45 4.80 5.08 10.26
N ASP A 46 6.11 5.34 10.15
CA ASP A 46 7.11 4.40 9.67
C ASP A 46 8.33 4.45 10.62
N PRO A 47 8.60 3.40 11.42
CA PRO A 47 7.95 2.09 11.41
C PRO A 47 6.59 2.08 12.14
N LEU A 48 5.71 1.17 11.72
CA LEU A 48 4.44 0.92 12.41
C LEU A 48 4.69 0.48 13.87
N LYS A 49 4.02 1.13 14.83
CA LYS A 49 4.12 0.78 16.26
C LYS A 49 3.66 -0.65 16.57
N SER A 50 2.76 -1.21 15.76
CA SER A 50 2.26 -2.58 15.87
C SER A 50 1.71 -3.07 14.53
N LYS A 51 1.61 -4.40 14.34
CA LYS A 51 1.11 -5.04 13.10
C LYS A 51 -0.41 -4.97 12.95
N ILE A 52 -0.99 -3.79 13.13
CA ILE A 52 -2.43 -3.52 13.04
C ILE A 52 -2.98 -3.62 11.62
N ILE A 53 -2.13 -3.41 10.62
CA ILE A 53 -2.49 -3.60 9.23
C ILE A 53 -1.36 -4.26 8.45
N THR A 54 -1.73 -5.07 7.48
CA THR A 54 -0.79 -5.73 6.58
C THR A 54 -1.17 -5.48 5.14
N GLU A 55 -0.17 -5.53 4.27
CA GLU A 55 -0.36 -5.46 2.83
C GLU A 55 -1.40 -6.47 2.32
N ARG A 56 -1.46 -7.68 2.90
CA ARG A 56 -2.42 -8.72 2.51
C ARG A 56 -3.87 -8.30 2.74
N MET A 57 -4.13 -7.54 3.80
CA MET A 57 -5.47 -7.02 4.11
C MET A 57 -5.91 -5.94 3.11
N LEU A 58 -4.96 -5.19 2.55
CA LEU A 58 -5.23 -4.09 1.62
C LEU A 58 -5.48 -4.55 0.18
N ARG A 59 -4.84 -5.65 -0.25
CA ARG A 59 -4.94 -6.18 -1.64
C ARG A 59 -6.37 -6.30 -2.18
N PRO A 60 -7.37 -6.80 -1.44
CA PRO A 60 -8.72 -6.97 -1.98
C PRO A 60 -9.40 -5.65 -2.36
N TYR A 61 -8.94 -4.52 -1.79
CA TYR A 61 -9.53 -3.21 -1.99
C TYR A 61 -8.96 -2.46 -3.18
N VAL A 62 -7.79 -2.86 -3.70
CA VAL A 62 -7.12 -2.22 -4.84
C VAL A 62 -8.00 -2.17 -6.10
N ASN A 63 -8.78 -3.23 -6.36
CA ASN A 63 -9.63 -3.33 -7.55
C ASN A 63 -11.11 -3.08 -7.25
N LYS A 64 -11.43 -2.63 -6.03
CA LYS A 64 -12.81 -2.35 -5.60
C LYS A 64 -13.23 -0.95 -6.00
N SER A 65 -14.53 -0.75 -6.18
CA SER A 65 -15.11 0.56 -6.45
C SER A 65 -14.84 1.54 -5.31
N PRO A 66 -14.86 2.87 -5.56
CA PRO A 66 -14.67 3.88 -4.51
C PRO A 66 -15.64 3.70 -3.32
N GLN A 67 -16.87 3.27 -3.60
CA GLN A 67 -17.89 3.01 -2.57
C GLN A 67 -17.50 1.85 -1.67
N GLU A 68 -16.97 0.76 -2.24
CA GLU A 68 -16.51 -0.39 -1.48
C GLU A 68 -15.20 -0.10 -0.71
N GLN A 69 -14.33 0.75 -1.27
CA GLN A 69 -13.13 1.22 -0.59
C GLN A 69 -13.45 2.10 0.63
N LYS A 70 -14.61 2.80 0.63
CA LYS A 70 -15.09 3.57 1.79
C LYS A 70 -15.27 2.72 3.06
N ALA A 71 -15.62 1.45 2.91
CA ALA A 71 -15.70 0.53 4.06
C ALA A 71 -14.34 0.32 4.72
N LEU A 72 -13.27 0.18 3.92
CA LEU A 72 -11.90 0.12 4.44
C LEU A 72 -11.55 1.42 5.15
N LEU A 73 -11.84 2.58 4.56
CA LEU A 73 -11.57 3.87 5.18
C LEU A 73 -12.24 4.00 6.57
N ASN A 74 -13.48 3.55 6.69
CA ASN A 74 -14.18 3.55 7.99
C ASN A 74 -13.50 2.63 9.00
N ILE A 75 -13.09 1.43 8.59
CA ILE A 75 -12.35 0.48 9.45
C ILE A 75 -11.04 1.13 9.94
N LEU A 76 -10.28 1.76 9.05
CA LEU A 76 -9.05 2.46 9.40
C LEU A 76 -9.33 3.56 10.44
N LYS A 77 -10.33 4.41 10.21
CA LYS A 77 -10.71 5.47 11.17
C LYS A 77 -11.12 4.91 12.53
N THR A 78 -11.86 3.80 12.58
CA THR A 78 -12.26 3.16 13.84
C THR A 78 -11.08 2.53 14.57
N LEU A 79 -10.20 1.82 13.85
CA LEU A 79 -9.06 1.11 14.44
C LEU A 79 -7.97 2.07 14.93
N PHE A 80 -7.85 3.23 14.30
CA PHE A 80 -6.76 4.18 14.59
C PHE A 80 -7.17 5.35 15.48
N LYS A 81 -8.48 5.52 15.77
CA LYS A 81 -9.04 6.62 16.61
C LYS A 81 -8.28 7.94 16.39
N VAL A 82 -8.11 8.33 15.13
CA VAL A 82 -7.53 9.63 14.75
C VAL A 82 -8.65 10.65 14.63
#